data_AF-W0Q662-F1
#
_entry.id   AF-W0Q662-F1
#
_cell.length_a   1.000
_cell.length_b   1.000
_cell.length_c   1.000
_cell.angle_alpha   90.00
_cell.angle_beta   90.00
_cell.angle_gamma   90.00
#
_symmetry.space_group_name_H-M   'P 1'
#
loop_
_entity.id
_entity.type
_entity.pdbx_description
1 polymer ?
#
loop_
_entity_poly.entity_id
_entity_poly.type
_entity_poly.pdbx_seq_one_letter_code
_entity_poly.pdbx_strand_id
1 'polypeptide(L)' 'MVASLDKQGINGLLPKPKGRPTMKPKYPKMPPPPQTEEERLRYRILELEAEVALLKKLQEYNQQKMRKRQIS' A
#
# COMPACT_ATOMS: atom_id res chain seq x y z
N MET A 1 1.11 6.86 -61.88
CA MET A 1 1.27 7.63 -60.62
C MET A 1 1.10 6.67 -59.47
N VAL A 2 2.18 6.29 -58.79
CA VAL A 2 2.11 5.44 -57.59
C VAL A 2 1.77 6.36 -56.42
N ALA A 3 0.60 6.16 -55.82
CA ALA A 3 0.20 6.92 -54.64
C ALA A 3 1.13 6.54 -53.48
N SER A 4 1.90 7.51 -53.00
CA SER A 4 2.63 7.39 -51.75
C SER A 4 1.63 7.26 -50.61
N LEU A 5 1.48 6.05 -50.06
CA LEU A 5 0.77 5.87 -48.79
C LEU A 5 1.59 6.54 -47.70
N ASP A 6 1.07 7.65 -47.16
CA ASP A 6 1.64 8.33 -46.02
C ASP A 6 1.91 7.31 -44.90
N LYS A 7 3.14 7.27 -44.39
CA LYS A 7 3.55 6.39 -43.29
C LYS A 7 2.67 6.56 -42.03
N GLN A 8 1.94 7.67 -41.95
CA GLN A 8 0.97 7.96 -40.90
C GLN A 8 -0.38 7.22 -41.07
N GLY A 9 -0.80 6.89 -42.29
CA GLY A 9 -2.06 6.19 -42.55
C GLY A 9 -2.07 4.75 -42.03
N ILE A 10 -0.89 4.11 -41.96
CA ILE A 10 -0.74 2.74 -41.45
C ILE A 10 -0.94 2.69 -39.93
N ASN A 11 -0.63 3.76 -39.20
CA ASN A 11 -0.77 3.80 -37.74
C ASN A 11 -2.24 3.65 -37.29
N GLY A 12 -3.21 4.01 -38.13
CA GLY A 12 -4.63 3.79 -37.86
C GLY A 12 -5.08 2.32 -38.02
N LEU A 13 -4.27 1.48 -38.67
CA LEU A 13 -4.50 0.04 -38.82
C LEU A 13 -3.90 -0.77 -37.69
N LEU A 14 -3.04 -0.15 -36.87
CA LEU A 14 -2.46 -0.82 -35.71
C LEU A 14 -3.56 -1.06 -34.66
N PRO A 15 -3.65 -2.28 -34.11
CA PRO A 15 -4.62 -2.57 -33.07
C PRO A 15 -4.35 -1.68 -31.86
N LYS A 16 -5.43 -1.13 -31.28
CA LYS A 16 -5.32 -0.39 -30.03
C LYS A 16 -4.70 -1.30 -28.95
N PRO A 17 -3.77 -0.79 -28.12
CA PRO A 17 -3.20 -1.57 -27.04
C PRO A 17 -4.35 -2.10 -26.16
N LYS A 18 -4.39 -3.42 -25.98
CA LYS A 18 -5.40 -4.07 -25.16
C LYS A 18 -5.06 -3.85 -23.68
N GLY A 19 -6.02 -3.32 -22.93
CA GLY A 19 -5.90 -3.20 -21.47
C GLY A 19 -6.40 -1.86 -20.93
N ARG A 20 -6.86 -1.87 -19.69
CA ARG A 20 -7.15 -0.64 -18.95
C ARG A 20 -5.80 0.00 -18.55
N PRO A 21 -5.65 1.34 -18.62
CA PRO A 21 -4.48 2.00 -18.05
C PRO A 21 -4.31 1.58 -16.60
N THR A 22 -3.11 1.15 -16.23
CA THR A 22 -2.79 0.75 -14.86
C THR A 22 -2.99 1.93 -13.93
N MET A 23 -3.93 1.82 -12.99
CA MET A 23 -4.06 2.78 -11.90
C MET A 23 -2.90 2.62 -10.93
N LYS A 24 -2.40 3.74 -10.40
CA LYS A 24 -1.49 3.69 -9.25
C LYS A 24 -2.23 3.05 -8.06
N PRO A 25 -1.63 2.11 -7.33
CA PRO A 25 -2.24 1.54 -6.14
C PRO A 25 -2.53 2.65 -5.11
N LYS A 26 -3.68 2.58 -4.45
CA LYS A 26 -4.10 3.53 -3.42
C LYS A 26 -3.26 3.44 -2.14
N TYR A 27 -2.66 2.28 -1.91
CA TYR A 27 -1.87 1.99 -0.72
C TYR A 27 -0.42 1.72 -1.08
N PRO A 28 0.53 2.02 -0.18
CA PRO A 28 1.90 1.57 -0.32
C PRO A 28 1.94 0.07 -0.55
N LYS A 29 2.89 -0.40 -1.36
CA LYS A 29 3.17 -1.84 -1.46
C LYS A 29 3.59 -2.32 -0.07
N MET A 30 3.13 -3.53 0.29
CA MET A 30 3.68 -4.21 1.47
C MET A 30 5.20 -4.34 1.31
N PRO A 31 5.98 -4.29 2.41
CA PRO A 31 7.39 -4.63 2.33
C PRO A 31 7.51 -6.04 1.71
N PRO A 32 8.53 -6.26 0.86
CA PRO A 32 8.76 -7.58 0.30
C PRO A 32 8.95 -8.59 1.44
N PRO A 33 8.61 -9.87 1.22
CA PRO A 33 8.89 -10.91 2.20
C PRO A 33 10.37 -10.89 2.59
N PRO A 34 10.71 -11.01 3.89
CA PRO A 34 12.10 -11.03 4.33
C PRO A 34 12.83 -12.21 3.69
N GLN A 35 14.07 -11.97 3.26
CA GLN A 35 14.88 -12.99 2.58
C GLN A 35 15.73 -13.80 3.57
N THR A 36 16.00 -13.22 4.74
CA THR A 36 16.77 -13.85 5.81
C THR A 36 15.95 -13.94 7.09
N GLU A 37 16.33 -14.88 7.96
CA GLU A 37 15.72 -15.02 9.29
C GLU A 37 15.92 -13.74 10.13
N GLU A 38 17.08 -13.11 10.03
CA GLU A 38 17.36 -11.86 10.75
C GLU A 38 16.41 -10.73 10.32
N GLU A 39 16.20 -10.54 9.02
CA GLU A 39 15.24 -9.55 8.51
C GLU A 39 13.81 -9.84 8.98
N ARG A 40 13.42 -11.13 8.96
CA ARG A 40 12.10 -11.57 9.45
C ARG A 40 11.91 -11.18 10.91
N LEU A 41 12.93 -11.43 11.74
CA LEU A 41 12.90 -11.10 13.16
C LEU A 41 12.86 -9.59 13.39
N ARG A 42 13.63 -8.80 12.64
CA ARG A 42 13.61 -7.33 12.72
C ARG A 42 12.22 -6.77 12.41
N TYR A 43 11.56 -7.25 11.36
CA TYR A 43 10.19 -6.84 11.05
C TYR A 43 9.21 -7.26 12.14
N ARG A 44 9.35 -8.49 12.66
CA ARG A 44 8.48 -8.96 13.74
C ARG A 44 8.62 -8.13 15.02
N ILE A 45 9.84 -7.74 15.37
CA ILE A 45 10.10 -6.85 16.51
C ILE A 45 9.41 -5.50 16.29
N LEU A 46 9.58 -4.90 15.11
CA LEU A 46 8.95 -3.61 14.79
C LEU A 46 7.41 -3.68 14.86
N GLU A 47 6.79 -4.74 14.33
CA GLU A 47 5.35 -4.96 14.43
C GLU A 47 4.89 -5.05 15.89
N LEU A 48 5.59 -5.86 16.70
CA LEU A 48 5.26 -6.06 18.11
C LEU A 48 5.42 -4.77 18.91
N GLU A 49 6.47 -3.99 18.65
CA GLU A 49 6.68 -2.69 19.30
C GLU A 49 5.53 -1.72 18.99
N ALA A 50 5.09 -1.67 17.73
CA ALA A 50 3.95 -0.84 17.33
C ALA A 50 2.64 -1.29 18.00
N GLU A 51 2.39 -2.60 18.05
CA GLU A 51 1.21 -3.17 18.70
C GLU A 51 1.20 -2.89 20.21
N VAL A 52 2.33 -3.11 20.90
CA VAL A 52 2.48 -2.81 22.33
C VAL A 52 2.27 -1.32 22.60
N ALA A 53 2.81 -0.43 21.75
CA ALA A 53 2.62 1.00 21.90
C ALA A 53 1.13 1.39 21.78
N LEU A 54 0.40 0.81 20.82
CA LEU A 54 -1.04 1.04 20.66
C LEU A 54 -1.83 0.56 21.87
N LEU A 55 -1.54 -0.65 22.35
CA LEU A 55 -2.22 -1.25 23.50
C LEU A 55 -2.01 -0.42 24.78
N LYS A 56 -0.80 0.10 25.01
CA LYS A 56 -0.53 1.01 26.14
C LYS A 56 -1.39 2.26 26.08
N LYS A 57 -1.52 2.90 24.91
CA LYS A 57 -2.40 4.06 24.74
C LYS A 57 -3.87 3.72 25.00
N LEU A 58 -4.32 2.56 24.51
CA LEU A 58 -5.71 2.12 24.74
C LEU A 58 -5.98 1.85 26.22
N GLN A 59 -5.04 1.20 26.91
CA GLN A 59 -5.13 0.96 28.35
C GLN A 59 -5.23 2.28 29.12
N GLU A 60 -4.39 3.26 28.80
CA GLU A 60 -4.43 4.58 29.43
C GLU A 60 -5.78 5.27 29.19
N TYR A 61 -6.27 5.27 27.95
CA TYR A 61 -7.58 5.83 27.61
C TYR A 61 -8.71 5.19 28.43
N ASN A 62 -8.71 3.86 28.56
CA ASN A 62 -9.70 3.15 29.35
C ASN A 62 -9.60 3.52 30.84
N GLN A 63 -8.40 3.64 31.39
CA GLN A 63 -8.21 4.11 32.77
C GLN A 63 -8.73 5.53 32.97
N GLN A 64 -8.48 6.45 32.04
CA GLN A 64 -9.01 7.81 32.08
C GLN A 64 -10.54 7.81 32.04
N LYS A 65 -11.15 6.97 31.19
CA LYS A 65 -12.60 6.81 31.10
C LYS A 65 -13.20 6.31 32.42
N MET A 66 -12.55 5.36 33.07
CA MET A 66 -12.98 4.86 34.39
C MET A 66 -12.87 5.91 35.48
N ARG A 67 -11.76 6.67 35.52
CA ARG A 67 -11.59 7.79 36.46
C ARG A 67 -12.69 8.85 36.29
N LYS A 68 -12.99 9.24 35.05
CA LYS A 68 -14.06 10.21 34.76
C LYS A 68 -15.45 9.73 35.22
N ARG A 69 -15.73 8.42 35.13
CA ARG A 69 -16.99 7.84 35.62
C ARG A 69 -17.10 7.76 37.14
N GLN A 70 -15.98 7.70 37.85
CA GLN A 70 -15.96 7.68 39.32
C GLN A 70 -16.08 9.09 39.92
N ILE A 71 -15.70 10.12 39.16
CA ILE A 71 -15.73 11.53 39.57
C ILE A 71 -17.08 12.20 39.23
N SER A 72 -17.83 11.62 38.28
CA SER A 72 -19.20 12.04 37.93
C SER A 72 -20.24 11.33 38.75
#